data_AF-A0A0A8WSZ4-F1
#
_entry.id   AF-A0A0A8WSZ4-F1
#
_cell.length_a   1.000
_cell.length_b   1.000
_cell.length_c   1.000
_cell.angle_alpha   90.00
_cell.angle_beta   90.00
_cell.angle_gamma   90.00
#
_symmetry.space_group_name_H-M   'P 1'
#
loop_
_entity.id
_entity.type
_entity.pdbx_description
1 polymer ?
#
loop_
_entity_poly.entity_id
_entity_poly.type
_entity_poly.pdbx_seq_one_letter_code
_entity_poly.pdbx_strand_id
1 'polypeptide(L)'
;MKKVLLFLLLTLVFVAPANSQIKHRQQAMDCTNCQLPQRDMEHMDMMGDMMGMCLDNADKIGLSEEQKKKVTPLHREMQKKQVRFKADLKIAQMEMKEVMAVKDFDLEKASAAVKKVEEIKTAHHLEMLKAMKEVRAVFTEDQFRKLQSMMPMKMGDGKPERKMKHKH
;
A
#
# COMPACT_ATOMS: atom_id res chain seq x y z
N MET A 1 -54.23 32.64 -37.73
CA MET A 1 -54.71 32.09 -39.02
C MET A 1 -53.82 32.62 -40.14
N LYS A 2 -53.20 31.70 -40.90
CA LYS A 2 -52.76 31.76 -42.31
C LYS A 2 -52.06 33.04 -42.81
N LYS A 3 -50.77 32.90 -43.14
CA LYS A 3 -50.25 33.04 -44.52
C LYS A 3 -48.79 32.57 -44.57
N VAL A 4 -48.63 31.33 -45.03
CA VAL A 4 -47.35 30.75 -45.46
C VAL A 4 -47.14 31.22 -46.89
N LEU A 5 -45.98 31.82 -47.20
CA LEU A 5 -45.52 31.97 -48.57
C LEU A 5 -44.16 31.30 -48.72
N LEU A 6 -44.18 30.17 -49.41
CA LEU A 6 -43.04 29.49 -50.01
C LEU A 6 -42.34 30.44 -50.98
N PHE A 7 -41.01 30.53 -50.91
CA PHE A 7 -40.19 30.67 -52.12
C PHE A 7 -38.95 29.78 -52.00
N LEU A 8 -38.90 28.79 -52.89
CA LEU A 8 -37.73 28.01 -53.23
C LEU A 8 -36.65 28.95 -53.79
N LEU A 9 -35.42 28.86 -53.27
CA LEU A 9 -34.22 29.09 -54.07
C LEU A 9 -33.19 28.02 -53.71
N LEU A 10 -33.04 27.11 -54.66
CA LEU A 10 -32.04 26.06 -54.70
C LEU A 10 -30.72 26.68 -55.18
N THR A 11 -29.73 26.81 -54.30
CA THR A 11 -28.33 26.97 -54.72
C THR A 11 -27.48 25.93 -54.00
N LEU A 12 -27.26 24.82 -54.70
CA LEU A 12 -26.20 23.86 -54.43
C LEU A 12 -24.85 24.53 -54.67
N VAL A 13 -24.07 24.75 -53.62
CA VAL A 13 -22.62 24.86 -53.71
C VAL A 13 -22.03 23.76 -52.86
N PHE A 14 -21.57 22.71 -53.54
CA PHE A 14 -20.70 21.68 -52.96
C PHE A 14 -19.32 22.29 -52.71
N VAL A 15 -18.91 22.41 -51.44
CA VAL A 15 -17.49 22.36 -51.07
C VAL A 15 -17.36 21.54 -49.78
N ALA A 16 -16.64 20.42 -49.94
CA ALA A 16 -16.10 19.41 -49.03
C ALA A 16 -16.39 19.46 -47.50
N PRO A 17 -16.58 18.29 -46.85
CA PRO A 17 -16.57 18.21 -45.41
C PRO A 17 -15.13 18.41 -44.90
N ALA A 18 -14.88 19.51 -44.20
CA ALA A 18 -13.73 19.61 -43.32
C ALA A 18 -13.97 18.67 -42.12
N ASN A 19 -13.77 17.37 -42.35
CA ASN A 19 -13.73 16.36 -41.33
C ASN A 19 -12.38 16.48 -40.59
N SER A 20 -12.17 17.57 -39.86
CA SER A 20 -11.14 17.61 -38.83
C SER A 20 -11.73 16.94 -37.60
N GLN A 21 -11.72 15.62 -37.62
CA GLN A 21 -11.72 14.80 -36.41
C GLN A 21 -10.43 15.13 -35.63
N ILE A 22 -10.36 16.31 -35.02
CA ILE A 22 -9.53 16.51 -33.85
C ILE A 22 -10.27 15.79 -32.75
N LYS A 23 -10.08 14.47 -32.74
CA LYS A 23 -10.22 13.66 -31.55
C LYS A 23 -9.14 14.19 -30.62
N HIS A 24 -9.41 15.31 -29.95
CA HIS A 24 -8.67 15.76 -28.78
C HIS A 24 -9.04 14.79 -27.66
N ARG A 25 -8.65 13.53 -27.86
CA ARG A 25 -8.38 12.60 -26.79
C ARG A 25 -7.17 13.23 -26.13
N GLN A 26 -7.42 14.19 -25.22
CA GLN A 26 -6.57 14.32 -24.06
C GLN A 26 -6.41 12.88 -23.58
N GLN A 27 -5.26 12.30 -23.86
CA GLN A 27 -4.67 11.35 -22.96
C GLN A 27 -4.68 12.09 -21.63
N ALA A 28 -5.76 11.91 -20.87
CA ALA A 28 -5.63 11.78 -19.44
C ALA A 28 -4.48 10.79 -19.32
N MET A 29 -3.30 11.33 -18.95
CA MET A 29 -2.20 10.50 -18.55
C MET A 29 -2.82 9.60 -17.49
N ASP A 30 -2.93 8.32 -17.82
CA ASP A 30 -3.63 7.36 -16.99
C ASP A 30 -2.73 7.14 -15.76
N CYS A 31 -2.80 8.08 -14.80
CA CYS A 31 -2.12 8.04 -13.51
C CYS A 31 -2.69 6.93 -12.61
N THR A 32 -3.50 6.02 -13.19
CA THR A 32 -3.86 4.75 -12.60
C THR A 32 -2.62 3.89 -12.38
N ASN A 33 -1.52 4.12 -13.11
CA ASN A 33 -0.28 3.34 -12.97
C ASN A 33 0.94 4.12 -12.41
N CYS A 34 0.72 5.23 -11.69
CA CYS A 34 1.77 5.81 -10.82
C CYS A 34 1.95 4.95 -9.56
N GLN A 35 2.04 3.63 -9.71
CA GLN A 35 2.60 2.76 -8.70
C GLN A 35 4.11 2.87 -8.85
N LEU A 36 4.69 3.83 -8.12
CA LEU A 36 6.09 3.74 -7.73
C LEU A 36 6.33 2.31 -7.25
N PRO A 37 7.43 1.64 -7.65
CA PRO A 37 7.70 0.28 -7.21
C PRO A 37 7.68 0.26 -5.67
N GLN A 38 6.62 -0.28 -5.07
CA GLN A 38 6.38 -0.33 -3.63
C GLN A 38 7.29 -1.37 -2.93
N ARG A 39 8.50 -1.61 -3.43
CA ARG A 39 9.29 -2.78 -3.03
C ARG A 39 9.97 -2.65 -1.67
N ASP A 40 10.05 -1.45 -1.10
CA ASP A 40 10.79 -1.24 0.15
C ASP A 40 9.90 -1.12 1.41
N MET A 41 8.57 -1.00 1.25
CA MET A 41 7.62 -0.89 2.37
C MET A 41 6.61 -2.06 2.46
N GLU A 42 6.43 -2.85 1.40
CA GLU A 42 5.60 -4.08 1.42
C GLU A 42 6.09 -5.10 2.47
N HIS A 43 7.35 -5.04 2.88
CA HIS A 43 7.89 -5.95 3.89
C HIS A 43 7.28 -5.73 5.30
N MET A 44 6.85 -4.50 5.62
CA MET A 44 6.25 -4.19 6.93
C MET A 44 4.76 -4.56 6.99
N ASP A 45 4.06 -4.61 5.85
CA ASP A 45 2.67 -5.06 5.78
C ASP A 45 2.53 -6.56 6.12
N MET A 46 3.60 -7.34 5.94
CA MET A 46 3.69 -8.73 6.40
C MET A 46 3.78 -8.86 7.94
N MET A 47 3.84 -7.76 8.71
CA MET A 47 3.85 -7.85 10.18
C MET A 47 2.50 -8.25 10.77
N GLY A 48 1.38 -7.87 10.14
CA GLY A 48 0.07 -8.42 10.51
C GLY A 48 0.04 -9.94 10.34
N ASP A 49 0.68 -10.43 9.28
CA ASP A 49 0.78 -11.85 8.95
C ASP A 49 1.74 -12.61 9.89
N MET A 50 2.77 -11.95 10.42
CA MET A 50 3.70 -12.53 11.39
C MET A 50 2.96 -13.11 12.62
N MET A 51 1.98 -12.37 13.13
CA MET A 51 1.23 -12.78 14.32
C MET A 51 0.21 -13.88 14.00
N GLY A 52 -0.42 -13.82 12.82
CA GLY A 52 -1.25 -14.91 12.31
C GLY A 52 -0.43 -16.20 12.23
N MET A 53 0.77 -16.12 11.65
CA MET A 53 1.71 -17.23 11.55
C MET A 53 2.11 -17.79 12.93
N CYS A 54 2.28 -16.95 13.95
CA CYS A 54 2.56 -17.41 15.32
C CYS A 54 1.44 -18.29 15.87
N LEU A 55 0.18 -17.87 15.68
CA LEU A 55 -0.99 -18.63 16.14
C LEU A 55 -1.21 -19.88 15.30
N ASP A 56 -1.05 -19.80 13.99
CA ASP A 56 -1.18 -20.94 13.06
C ASP A 56 -0.13 -22.03 13.33
N ASN A 57 1.03 -21.65 13.88
CA ASN A 57 2.11 -22.57 14.25
C ASN A 57 2.25 -22.72 15.77
N ALA A 58 1.24 -22.35 16.56
CA ALA A 58 1.33 -22.33 18.02
C ALA A 58 1.78 -23.66 18.62
N ASP A 59 1.25 -24.78 18.12
CA ASP A 59 1.61 -26.12 18.60
C ASP A 59 3.04 -26.50 18.21
N LYS A 60 3.48 -26.10 17.01
CA LYS A 60 4.88 -26.29 16.59
C LYS A 60 5.82 -25.44 17.44
N ILE A 61 5.46 -24.21 17.76
CA ILE A 61 6.26 -23.33 18.63
C ILE A 61 6.26 -23.85 20.07
N GLY A 62 5.21 -24.56 20.48
CA GLY A 62 5.00 -25.07 21.83
C GLY A 62 4.40 -24.01 22.75
N LEU A 63 3.48 -23.18 22.25
CA LEU A 63 2.79 -22.17 23.05
C LEU A 63 1.79 -22.82 24.00
N SER A 64 1.80 -22.39 25.28
CA SER A 64 0.78 -22.80 26.25
C SER A 64 -0.58 -22.16 25.95
N GLU A 65 -1.65 -22.72 26.50
CA GLU A 65 -2.99 -22.16 26.36
C GLU A 65 -3.09 -20.74 26.96
N GLU A 66 -2.37 -20.46 28.04
CA GLU A 66 -2.27 -19.12 28.63
C GLU A 66 -1.57 -18.14 27.68
N GLN A 67 -0.51 -18.58 26.99
CA GLN A 67 0.19 -17.76 26.00
C GLN A 67 -0.72 -17.49 24.79
N LYS A 68 -1.39 -18.51 24.26
CA LYS A 68 -2.37 -18.37 23.16
C LYS A 68 -3.48 -17.37 23.53
N LYS A 69 -4.00 -17.43 24.77
CA LYS A 69 -5.01 -16.50 25.29
C LYS A 69 -4.53 -15.06 25.39
N LYS A 70 -3.24 -14.82 25.63
CA LYS A 70 -2.63 -13.46 25.63
C LYS A 70 -2.37 -12.94 24.22
N VAL A 71 -1.91 -13.80 23.32
CA VAL A 71 -1.53 -13.46 21.94
C VAL A 71 -2.75 -13.20 21.06
N THR A 72 -3.81 -14.00 21.18
CA THR A 72 -5.03 -13.88 20.36
C THR A 72 -5.66 -12.48 20.35
N PRO A 73 -5.93 -11.81 21.50
CA PRO A 73 -6.51 -10.47 21.49
C PRO A 73 -5.57 -9.43 20.88
N LEU A 74 -4.25 -9.54 21.09
CA LEU A 74 -3.26 -8.67 20.46
C LEU A 74 -3.30 -8.81 18.94
N HIS A 75 -3.39 -10.05 18.42
CA HIS A 75 -3.52 -10.27 16.98
C HIS A 75 -4.77 -9.60 16.39
N ARG A 76 -5.92 -9.80 17.04
CA ARG A 76 -7.20 -9.23 16.58
C ARG A 76 -7.17 -7.70 16.59
N GLU A 77 -6.52 -7.11 17.58
CA GLU A 77 -6.34 -5.67 17.69
C GLU A 77 -5.45 -5.14 16.55
N MET A 78 -4.33 -5.80 16.29
CA MET A 78 -3.45 -5.47 15.16
C MET A 78 -4.17 -5.58 13.81
N GLN A 79 -4.98 -6.61 13.59
CA GLN A 79 -5.77 -6.75 12.35
C GLN A 79 -6.72 -5.56 12.16
N LYS A 80 -7.42 -5.14 13.21
CA LYS A 80 -8.31 -3.96 13.15
C LYS A 80 -7.53 -2.69 12.82
N LYS A 81 -6.36 -2.49 13.45
CA LYS A 81 -5.47 -1.37 13.15
C LYS A 81 -4.97 -1.40 11.71
N GLN A 82 -4.59 -2.56 11.19
CA GLN A 82 -4.12 -2.70 9.81
C GLN A 82 -5.22 -2.36 8.80
N VAL A 83 -6.46 -2.77 9.05
CA VAL A 83 -7.61 -2.38 8.21
C VAL A 83 -7.79 -0.85 8.20
N ARG A 84 -7.75 -0.20 9.37
CA ARG A 84 -7.85 1.27 9.47
C ARG A 84 -6.70 1.97 8.76
N PHE A 85 -5.47 1.53 9.01
CA PHE A 85 -4.28 2.04 8.33
C PHE A 85 -4.42 1.96 6.80
N LYS A 86 -4.82 0.81 6.26
CA LYS A 86 -5.01 0.65 4.81
C LYS A 86 -6.08 1.60 4.26
N ALA A 87 -7.17 1.82 5.00
CA ALA A 87 -8.20 2.76 4.62
C ALA A 87 -7.68 4.21 4.64
N ASP A 88 -7.08 4.64 5.75
CA ASP A 88 -6.58 6.02 5.93
C ASP A 88 -5.47 6.34 4.93
N LEU A 89 -4.54 5.41 4.72
CA LEU A 89 -3.49 5.54 3.72
C LEU A 89 -4.08 5.67 2.31
N LYS A 90 -5.07 4.86 1.97
CA LYS A 90 -5.71 4.91 0.65
C LYS A 90 -6.42 6.25 0.43
N ILE A 91 -7.12 6.75 1.44
CA ILE A 91 -7.79 8.06 1.41
C ILE A 91 -6.76 9.17 1.20
N ALA A 92 -5.68 9.21 2.00
CA ALA A 92 -4.65 10.24 1.86
C ALA A 92 -3.94 10.20 0.49
N GLN A 93 -3.73 9.00 -0.07
CA GLN A 93 -3.21 8.85 -1.42
C GLN A 93 -4.19 9.34 -2.50
N MET A 94 -5.49 9.18 -2.31
CA MET A 94 -6.52 9.71 -3.23
C MET A 94 -6.55 11.24 -3.17
N GLU A 95 -6.55 11.82 -1.97
CA GLU A 95 -6.48 13.27 -1.77
C GLU A 95 -5.20 13.87 -2.40
N MET A 96 -4.06 13.19 -2.28
CA MET A 96 -2.81 13.59 -2.95
C MET A 96 -2.96 13.57 -4.48
N LYS A 97 -3.59 12.54 -5.05
CA LYS A 97 -3.86 12.46 -6.49
C LYS A 97 -4.80 13.57 -6.98
N GLU A 98 -5.77 13.96 -6.17
CA GLU A 98 -6.68 15.07 -6.48
C GLU A 98 -5.94 16.40 -6.57
N VAL A 99 -5.01 16.68 -5.64
CA VAL A 99 -4.15 17.87 -5.71
C VAL A 99 -3.34 17.91 -7.02
N MET A 100 -2.84 16.75 -7.46
CA MET A 100 -2.00 16.62 -8.66
C MET A 100 -2.80 16.48 -9.97
N ALA A 101 -4.14 16.48 -9.93
CA ALA A 101 -4.96 16.18 -11.11
C ALA A 101 -4.95 17.29 -12.18
N VAL A 102 -4.50 18.50 -11.82
CA VAL A 102 -4.40 19.66 -12.72
C VAL A 102 -2.98 19.80 -13.29
N LYS A 103 -2.85 20.39 -14.49
CA LYS A 103 -1.57 20.55 -15.19
C LYS A 103 -0.54 21.36 -14.40
N ASP A 104 -1.00 22.42 -13.73
CA ASP A 104 -0.19 23.32 -12.91
C ASP A 104 -0.68 23.21 -11.46
N PHE A 105 -0.26 22.14 -10.77
CA PHE A 105 -0.69 21.87 -9.41
C PHE A 105 0.13 22.69 -8.40
N ASP A 106 -0.50 22.98 -7.26
CA ASP A 106 0.13 23.71 -6.17
C ASP A 106 1.14 22.79 -5.45
N LEU A 107 2.43 23.13 -5.57
CA LEU A 107 3.52 22.34 -5.00
C LEU A 107 3.48 22.30 -3.47
N GLU A 108 3.03 23.37 -2.81
CA GLU A 108 2.92 23.40 -1.35
C GLU A 108 1.81 22.45 -0.86
N LYS A 109 0.67 22.43 -1.56
CA LYS A 109 -0.40 21.45 -1.28
C LYS A 109 0.05 20.02 -1.55
N ALA A 110 0.79 19.78 -2.63
CA ALA A 110 1.32 18.46 -2.94
C ALA A 110 2.32 18.00 -1.86
N SER A 111 3.20 18.90 -1.41
CA SER A 111 4.15 18.65 -0.32
C SER A 111 3.44 18.30 0.99
N ALA A 112 2.38 19.04 1.36
CA ALA A 112 1.57 18.73 2.53
C ALA A 112 0.87 17.37 2.43
N ALA A 113 0.35 17.01 1.25
CA ALA A 113 -0.29 15.72 1.02
C ALA A 113 0.71 14.55 1.13
N VAL A 114 1.93 14.71 0.61
CA VAL A 114 3.01 13.71 0.78
C VAL A 114 3.36 13.54 2.25
N LYS A 115 3.51 14.64 3.01
CA LYS A 115 3.79 14.56 4.45
C LYS A 115 2.71 13.80 5.21
N LYS A 116 1.43 14.05 4.92
CA LYS A 116 0.31 13.32 5.53
C LYS A 116 0.39 11.81 5.26
N VAL A 117 0.71 11.41 4.02
CA VAL A 117 0.88 9.99 3.65
C VAL A 117 2.01 9.35 4.46
N GLU A 118 3.16 10.02 4.58
CA GLU A 118 4.31 9.49 5.32
C GLU A 118 4.09 9.48 6.83
N GLU A 119 3.35 10.45 7.38
CA GLU A 119 2.93 10.47 8.78
C GLU A 119 2.06 9.25 9.13
N ILE A 120 1.07 8.93 8.28
CA ILE A 120 0.21 7.74 8.44
C ILE A 120 1.05 6.45 8.43
N LYS A 121 1.97 6.31 7.48
CA LYS A 121 2.88 5.14 7.41
C LYS A 121 3.76 5.04 8.65
N THR A 122 4.36 6.16 9.07
CA THR A 122 5.24 6.21 10.24
C THR A 122 4.49 5.81 11.51
N ALA A 123 3.30 6.37 11.72
CA ALA A 123 2.45 6.02 12.86
C ALA A 123 2.14 4.52 12.88
N HIS A 124 1.74 3.96 11.74
CA HIS A 124 1.45 2.53 11.63
C HIS A 124 2.68 1.65 11.94
N HIS A 125 3.85 1.95 11.38
CA HIS A 125 5.06 1.18 11.66
C HIS A 125 5.47 1.23 13.13
N LEU A 126 5.34 2.39 13.78
CA LEU A 126 5.61 2.52 15.22
C LEU A 126 4.63 1.68 16.06
N GLU A 127 3.36 1.62 15.67
CA GLU A 127 2.38 0.74 16.34
C GLU A 127 2.71 -0.74 16.14
N MET A 128 3.11 -1.15 14.94
CA MET A 128 3.49 -2.54 14.67
C MET A 128 4.75 -2.95 15.45
N LEU A 129 5.75 -2.06 15.57
CA LEU A 129 6.93 -2.31 16.39
C LEU A 129 6.59 -2.49 17.87
N LYS A 130 5.68 -1.68 18.41
CA LYS A 130 5.20 -1.82 19.80
C LYS A 130 4.50 -3.16 20.01
N ALA A 131 3.56 -3.50 19.12
CA ALA A 131 2.85 -4.76 19.19
C ALA A 131 3.79 -5.97 19.09
N MET A 132 4.78 -5.93 18.19
CA MET A 132 5.84 -6.95 18.11
C MET A 132 6.57 -7.14 19.44
N LYS A 133 6.97 -6.04 20.08
CA LYS A 133 7.67 -6.10 21.38
C LYS A 133 6.79 -6.76 22.43
N GLU A 134 5.50 -6.42 22.49
CA GLU A 134 4.54 -7.00 23.43
C GLU A 134 4.34 -8.50 23.21
N VAL A 135 4.20 -8.93 21.95
CA VAL A 135 4.05 -10.35 21.60
C VAL A 135 5.29 -11.15 21.95
N ARG A 136 6.48 -10.64 21.61
CA ARG A 136 7.75 -11.31 21.92
C ARG A 136 7.93 -11.50 23.43
N ALA A 137 7.44 -10.56 24.24
CA ALA A 137 7.47 -10.67 25.70
C ALA A 137 6.57 -11.77 26.28
N VAL A 138 5.63 -12.32 25.49
CA VAL A 138 4.80 -13.47 25.90
C VAL A 138 5.56 -14.80 25.76
N PHE A 139 6.54 -14.86 24.87
CA PHE A 139 7.27 -16.08 24.54
C PHE A 139 8.49 -16.27 25.44
N THR A 140 8.87 -17.52 25.65
CA THR A 140 10.20 -17.84 26.17
C THR A 140 11.24 -17.63 25.07
N GLU A 141 12.50 -17.52 25.45
CA GLU A 141 13.60 -17.40 24.50
C GLU A 141 13.66 -18.58 23.51
N ASP A 142 13.37 -19.81 23.98
CA ASP A 142 13.33 -21.00 23.12
C ASP A 142 12.18 -20.95 22.11
N GLN A 143 10.99 -20.55 22.54
CA GLN A 143 9.83 -20.36 21.66
C GLN A 143 10.11 -19.26 20.63
N PHE A 144 10.75 -18.17 21.03
CA PHE A 144 11.15 -17.10 20.13
C PHE A 144 12.19 -17.55 19.09
N ARG A 145 13.21 -18.30 19.49
CA ARG A 145 14.17 -18.91 18.54
C ARG A 145 13.48 -19.84 17.54
N LYS A 146 12.53 -20.65 18.01
CA LYS A 146 11.75 -21.56 17.15
C LYS A 146 10.92 -20.77 16.13
N LEU A 147 10.28 -19.69 16.58
CA LEU A 147 9.55 -18.78 15.72
C LEU A 147 10.45 -18.11 14.66
N GLN A 148 11.65 -17.65 15.05
CA GLN A 148 12.63 -17.08 14.11
C GLN A 148 13.04 -18.09 13.04
N SER A 149 13.24 -19.36 13.38
CA SER A 149 13.59 -20.39 12.40
C SER A 149 12.49 -20.65 11.35
N MET A 150 11.24 -20.34 11.69
CA MET A 150 10.08 -20.52 10.81
C MET A 150 9.84 -19.32 9.90
N MET A 151 10.31 -18.14 10.30
CA MET A 151 10.25 -16.93 9.49
C MET A 151 11.60 -16.69 8.83
N PRO A 152 11.73 -16.84 7.50
CA PRO A 152 12.86 -16.29 6.78
C PRO A 152 12.73 -14.77 6.72
N MET A 153 12.67 -14.09 7.87
CA MET A 153 13.07 -12.70 7.92
C MET A 153 14.55 -12.72 7.60
N LYS A 154 14.93 -12.22 6.42
CA LYS A 154 16.30 -11.75 6.17
C LYS A 154 16.57 -10.55 7.07
N MET A 155 16.54 -10.73 8.38
CA MET A 155 17.40 -9.96 9.27
C MET A 155 18.80 -10.33 8.81
N GLY A 156 19.59 -9.36 8.37
CA GLY A 156 20.90 -9.62 7.78
C GLY A 156 21.78 -10.45 8.70
N ASP A 157 21.75 -11.77 8.52
CA ASP A 157 22.71 -12.66 9.12
C ASP A 157 24.06 -12.30 8.51
N GLY A 158 24.93 -11.74 9.35
CA GLY A 158 26.36 -11.79 9.11
C GLY A 158 26.69 -13.24 8.74
N LYS A 159 27.16 -13.44 7.50
CA LYS A 159 27.56 -14.76 7.00
C LYS A 159 28.42 -15.44 8.07
N PRO A 160 28.17 -16.72 8.42
CA PRO A 160 29.11 -17.44 9.27
C PRO A 160 30.46 -17.45 8.55
N GLU A 161 31.51 -16.96 9.23
CA GLU A 161 32.88 -16.98 8.74
C GLU A 161 33.19 -18.37 8.19
N ARG A 162 33.40 -18.44 6.87
CA ARG A 162 33.98 -19.62 6.25
C ARG A 162 35.39 -19.73 6.81
N LYS A 163 35.60 -20.59 7.82
CA LYS A 163 36.93 -21.01 8.24
C LYS A 163 37.62 -21.63 7.02
N MET A 164 38.43 -20.84 6.33
CA MET A 164 39.33 -21.33 5.31
C MET A 164 40.33 -22.25 6.03
N LYS A 165 40.19 -23.56 5.83
CA LYS A 165 41.26 -24.49 6.18
C LYS A 165 42.39 -24.26 5.18
N HIS A 166 43.46 -23.59 5.62
CA HIS A 166 44.73 -23.67 4.90
C HIS A 166 45.23 -25.11 5.00
N LYS A 167 45.35 -25.75 3.84
CA LYS A 167 46.01 -27.04 3.70
C LYS A 167 47.51 -26.74 3.56
N HIS A 168 48.33 -27.31 4.45
CA HIS A 168 49.78 -27.35 4.33
C HIS A 168 50.20 -28.21 3.13
#